data_AF-A0A7S2LS01-F1
#
_entry.id   AF-A0A7S2LS01-F1
#
_cell.length_a   1.000
_cell.length_b   1.000
_cell.length_c   1.000
_cell.angle_alpha   90.00
_cell.angle_beta   90.00
_cell.angle_gamma   90.00
#
_symmetry.space_group_name_H-M   'P 1'
#
loop_
_entity.id
_entity.type
_entity.pdbx_description
1 polymer ?
#
loop_
_entity_poly.entity_id
_entity_poly.type
_entity_poly.pdbx_seq_one_letter_code
_entity_poly.pdbx_strand_id
1 'polypeptide(L)'
;SVASADSTLAAAGLGTTAQKIDTFRAALRQDGVFTVPEALPWAVELSAVAQGIEELHAAGWPPSFIWVFDEPWVVLAQAAPLLRAVVGADVSLDLSASRVLPGQQGRPCRRERPVAGFNAAAHPMGSRTSDAGFQGDGVPNFASCWIPLVDAPPE
;
A
#
# COMPACT_ATOMS: atom_id res chain seq x y z
N SER A 1 18.75 13.86 8.88
CA SER A 1 18.58 14.37 7.50
C SER A 1 17.10 14.54 7.23
N VAL A 2 16.53 15.72 7.50
CA VAL A 2 15.09 16.01 7.29
C VAL A 2 14.87 16.67 5.93
N ALA A 3 15.84 17.48 5.48
CA ALA A 3 15.80 18.17 4.19
C ALA A 3 15.80 17.24 2.96
N SER A 4 16.36 16.03 3.05
CA SER A 4 16.33 15.08 1.93
C SER A 4 14.99 14.34 1.79
N ALA A 5 14.19 14.24 2.86
CA ALA A 5 12.87 13.62 2.81
C ALA A 5 11.82 14.58 2.22
N ASP A 6 11.86 15.85 2.62
CA ASP A 6 10.97 16.89 2.08
C ASP A 6 11.14 17.10 0.57
N SER A 7 12.39 17.07 0.07
CA SER A 7 12.67 17.20 -1.37
C SER A 7 12.20 15.99 -2.19
N THR A 8 12.19 14.78 -1.62
CA THR A 8 11.74 13.56 -2.29
C THR A 8 10.22 13.48 -2.38
N LEU A 9 9.51 13.96 -1.33
CA LEU A 9 8.04 14.01 -1.32
C LEU A 9 7.49 15.11 -2.20
N ALA A 10 8.19 16.25 -2.28
CA ALA A 10 7.87 17.31 -3.24
C ALA A 10 8.05 16.81 -4.69
N ALA A 11 9.10 16.04 -4.97
CA ALA A 11 9.34 15.45 -6.29
C ALA A 11 8.29 14.40 -6.70
N ALA A 12 7.68 13.71 -5.72
CA ALA A 12 6.60 12.75 -5.97
C ALA A 12 5.24 13.42 -6.29
N GLY A 13 5.14 14.75 -6.13
CA GLY A 13 3.91 15.51 -6.38
C GLY A 13 2.83 15.36 -5.30
N LEU A 14 3.02 14.51 -4.29
CA LEU A 14 2.01 14.23 -3.26
C LEU A 14 1.94 15.28 -2.13
N GLY A 15 2.71 16.37 -2.22
CA GLY A 15 2.52 17.58 -1.39
C GLY A 15 2.45 17.37 0.13
N THR A 16 3.09 16.32 0.66
CA THR A 16 2.95 15.95 2.08
C THR A 16 3.98 16.69 2.94
N THR A 17 3.52 17.33 4.03
CA THR A 17 4.40 18.02 4.99
C THR A 17 4.99 17.04 6.00
N ALA A 18 6.15 17.37 6.59
CA ALA A 18 6.75 16.61 7.69
C ALA A 18 5.76 16.33 8.85
N GLN A 19 4.92 17.31 9.19
CA GLN A 19 3.89 17.17 10.23
C GLN A 19 2.85 16.10 9.89
N LYS A 20 2.42 16.00 8.61
CA LYS A 20 1.49 14.96 8.15
C LYS A 20 2.15 13.57 8.23
N ILE A 21 3.42 13.45 7.85
CA ILE A 21 4.17 12.18 7.96
C ILE A 21 4.21 11.69 9.40
N ASP A 22 4.52 12.57 10.36
CA ASP A 22 4.59 12.19 11.78
C ASP A 22 3.22 11.78 12.32
N THR A 23 2.15 12.41 11.84
CA THR A 23 0.77 12.01 12.16
C THR A 23 0.45 10.61 11.61
N PHE A 24 0.83 10.32 10.37
CA PHE A 24 0.64 8.99 9.77
C PHE A 24 1.47 7.91 10.48
N ARG A 25 2.70 8.22 10.89
CA ARG A 25 3.54 7.32 11.71
C ARG A 25 2.91 7.03 13.07
N ALA A 26 2.38 8.05 13.73
CA ALA A 26 1.70 7.89 15.01
C ALA A 26 0.47 6.99 14.88
N ALA A 27 -0.38 7.23 13.87
CA ALA A 27 -1.54 6.39 13.57
C ALA A 27 -1.14 4.94 13.26
N LEU A 28 -0.10 4.74 12.44
CA LEU A 28 0.39 3.39 12.12
C LEU A 28 0.89 2.64 13.37
N ARG A 29 1.57 3.32 14.30
CA ARG A 29 2.04 2.72 15.56
C ARG A 29 0.90 2.42 16.53
N GLN A 30 -0.08 3.31 16.63
CA GLN A 30 -1.16 3.20 17.60
C GLN A 30 -2.27 2.27 17.13
N ASP A 31 -2.70 2.42 15.88
CA ASP A 31 -3.91 1.79 15.34
C ASP A 31 -3.59 0.69 14.32
N GLY A 32 -2.32 0.57 13.88
CA GLY A 32 -1.91 -0.38 12.86
C GLY A 32 -2.31 0.01 11.43
N VAL A 33 -2.91 1.19 11.25
CA VAL A 33 -3.39 1.70 9.96
C VAL A 33 -3.34 3.23 9.95
N PHE A 34 -3.21 3.82 8.76
CA PHE A 34 -3.47 5.23 8.52
C PHE A 34 -4.15 5.40 7.17
N THR A 35 -4.89 6.48 7.01
CA THR A 35 -5.55 6.84 5.75
C THR A 35 -5.07 8.20 5.30
N VAL A 36 -4.92 8.38 3.98
CA VAL A 36 -4.67 9.68 3.37
C VAL A 36 -6.02 10.21 2.86
N PRO A 37 -6.66 11.16 3.57
CA PRO A 37 -8.04 11.56 3.29
C PRO A 37 -8.18 12.55 2.12
N GLU A 38 -7.08 13.18 1.71
CA GLU A 38 -7.08 14.15 0.61
C GLU A 38 -6.90 13.43 -0.73
N ALA A 39 -7.68 13.85 -1.74
CA ALA A 39 -7.49 13.39 -3.11
C ALA A 39 -6.05 13.71 -3.54
N LEU A 40 -5.26 12.67 -3.74
CA LEU A 40 -3.88 12.81 -4.17
C LEU A 40 -3.84 13.23 -5.64
N PRO A 41 -2.97 14.18 -6.03
CA PRO A 41 -2.82 14.62 -7.41
C PRO A 41 -2.01 13.59 -8.20
N TRP A 42 -2.60 12.43 -8.48
CA TRP A 42 -1.98 11.38 -9.26
C TRP A 42 -1.57 11.90 -10.64
N ALA A 43 -0.41 11.47 -11.14
CA ALA A 43 0.09 11.82 -12.47
C ALA A 43 -0.65 11.07 -13.59
N VAL A 44 -1.52 10.14 -13.23
CA VAL A 44 -2.36 9.37 -14.13
C VAL A 44 -3.81 9.43 -13.68
N GLU A 45 -4.73 9.29 -14.63
CA GLU A 45 -6.15 9.17 -14.34
C GLU A 45 -6.45 7.77 -13.79
N LEU A 46 -6.72 7.65 -12.49
CA LEU A 46 -7.04 6.35 -11.87
C LEU A 46 -8.26 5.67 -12.50
N SER A 47 -9.21 6.44 -13.00
CA SER A 47 -10.37 5.95 -13.74
C SER A 47 -9.98 5.22 -15.03
N ALA A 48 -8.91 5.63 -15.71
CA ALA A 48 -8.39 4.94 -16.89
C ALA A 48 -7.75 3.59 -16.50
N VAL A 49 -7.06 3.52 -15.36
CA VAL A 49 -6.53 2.26 -14.83
C VAL A 49 -7.67 1.29 -14.46
N ALA A 50 -8.73 1.79 -13.84
CA ALA A 50 -9.92 1.01 -13.53
C ALA A 50 -10.60 0.48 -14.81
N GLN A 51 -10.75 1.33 -15.83
CA GLN A 51 -11.30 0.94 -17.12
C GLN A 51 -10.44 -0.14 -17.80
N GLY A 52 -9.10 -0.02 -17.75
CA GLY A 52 -8.20 -1.04 -18.26
C GLY A 52 -8.36 -2.40 -17.57
N ILE A 53 -8.66 -2.42 -16.27
CA ILE A 53 -8.98 -3.66 -15.55
C ILE A 53 -10.28 -4.29 -16.06
N GLU A 54 -11.32 -3.48 -16.33
CA GLU A 54 -12.57 -3.97 -16.90
C GLU A 54 -12.37 -4.54 -18.32
N GLU A 55 -11.55 -3.90 -19.15
CA GLU A 55 -11.23 -4.36 -20.51
C GLU A 55 -10.42 -5.66 -20.51
N LEU A 56 -9.40 -5.76 -19.65
CA LEU A 56 -8.66 -7.00 -19.44
C LEU A 56 -9.59 -8.14 -19.03
N HIS A 57 -10.50 -7.87 -18.09
CA HIS A 57 -11.47 -8.86 -17.64
C HIS A 57 -12.41 -9.29 -18.77
N ALA A 58 -12.94 -8.35 -19.56
CA ALA A 58 -13.80 -8.63 -20.71
C ALA A 58 -13.08 -9.49 -21.77
N ALA A 59 -11.75 -9.35 -21.90
CA ALA A 59 -10.90 -10.16 -22.76
C ALA A 59 -10.47 -11.50 -22.12
N GLY A 60 -10.91 -11.83 -20.92
CA GLY A 60 -10.61 -13.09 -20.22
C GLY A 60 -9.33 -13.09 -19.38
N TRP A 61 -8.68 -11.93 -19.20
CA TRP A 61 -7.49 -11.79 -18.37
C TRP A 61 -7.84 -11.47 -16.90
N PRO A 62 -7.01 -11.90 -15.94
CA PRO A 62 -7.20 -11.52 -14.54
C PRO A 62 -6.93 -10.02 -14.34
N PRO A 63 -7.59 -9.34 -13.37
CA PRO A 63 -7.36 -7.92 -13.09
C PRO A 63 -5.88 -7.54 -12.85
N SER A 64 -5.12 -8.43 -12.22
CA SER A 64 -3.69 -8.20 -11.95
C SER A 64 -2.82 -8.15 -13.22
N PHE A 65 -3.37 -8.49 -14.38
CA PHE A 65 -2.66 -8.29 -15.65
C PHE A 65 -2.50 -6.80 -16.00
N ILE A 66 -3.14 -5.88 -15.27
CA ILE A 66 -2.97 -4.42 -15.44
C ILE A 66 -1.51 -3.97 -15.28
N TRP A 67 -0.69 -4.71 -14.52
CA TRP A 67 0.72 -4.40 -14.30
C TRP A 67 1.63 -4.54 -15.54
N VAL A 68 1.09 -4.98 -16.69
CA VAL A 68 1.82 -4.94 -17.98
C VAL A 68 1.85 -3.55 -18.61
N PHE A 69 1.00 -2.63 -18.14
CA PHE A 69 0.92 -1.24 -18.62
C PHE A 69 1.67 -0.29 -17.68
N ASP A 70 1.99 0.91 -18.17
CA ASP A 70 2.86 1.86 -17.47
C ASP A 70 2.15 2.60 -16.32
N GLU A 71 0.85 2.88 -16.47
CA GLU A 71 0.10 3.74 -15.55
C GLU A 71 0.11 3.24 -14.09
N PRO A 72 -0.10 1.94 -13.79
CA PRO A 72 0.02 1.42 -12.42
C PRO A 72 1.42 1.62 -11.82
N TRP A 73 2.47 1.56 -12.63
CA TRP A 73 3.84 1.80 -12.17
C TRP A 73 4.06 3.27 -11.81
N VAL A 74 3.44 4.19 -12.54
CA VAL A 74 3.47 5.63 -12.21
C VAL A 74 2.79 5.88 -10.86
N VAL A 75 1.62 5.28 -10.61
CA VAL A 75 0.93 5.36 -9.31
C VAL A 75 1.84 4.84 -8.19
N LEU A 76 2.46 3.68 -8.38
CA LEU A 76 3.37 3.09 -7.41
C LEU A 76 4.59 3.98 -7.14
N ALA A 77 5.19 4.53 -8.20
CA ALA A 77 6.34 5.42 -8.09
C ALA A 77 6.01 6.72 -7.35
N GLN A 78 4.80 7.26 -7.53
CA GLN A 78 4.33 8.43 -6.77
C GLN A 78 4.06 8.10 -5.31
N ALA A 79 3.46 6.95 -5.01
CA ALA A 79 3.15 6.54 -3.64
C ALA A 79 4.40 6.13 -2.83
N ALA A 80 5.42 5.58 -3.48
CA ALA A 80 6.58 4.98 -2.82
C ALA A 80 7.33 5.94 -1.87
N PRO A 81 7.58 7.23 -2.20
CA PRO A 81 8.21 8.18 -1.27
C PRO A 81 7.41 8.40 0.02
N LEU A 82 6.09 8.50 -0.07
CA LEU A 82 5.22 8.63 1.10
C LEU A 82 5.26 7.37 1.96
N LEU A 83 5.13 6.19 1.34
CA LEU A 83 5.20 4.91 2.04
C LEU A 83 6.56 4.73 2.72
N ARG A 84 7.66 5.05 2.04
CA ARG A 84 9.01 5.01 2.62
C ARG A 84 9.15 5.99 3.79
N ALA A 85 8.59 7.19 3.67
CA ALA A 85 8.63 8.17 4.74
C ALA A 85 7.84 7.70 5.97
N VAL A 86 6.67 7.07 5.80
CA VAL A 86 5.82 6.64 6.92
C VAL A 86 6.28 5.30 7.51
N VAL A 87 6.49 4.28 6.67
CA VAL A 87 6.78 2.90 7.09
C VAL A 87 8.29 2.68 7.30
N GLY A 88 9.15 3.49 6.69
CA GLY A 88 10.60 3.30 6.76
C GLY A 88 11.12 2.11 5.94
N ALA A 89 10.29 1.54 5.06
CA ALA A 89 10.62 0.40 4.21
C ALA A 89 10.40 0.70 2.73
N ASP A 90 11.09 -0.05 1.87
CA ASP A 90 10.88 -0.03 0.43
C ASP A 90 9.64 -0.84 0.03
N VAL A 91 9.07 -0.51 -1.13
CA VAL A 91 7.95 -1.23 -1.72
C VAL A 91 8.38 -2.67 -2.05
N SER A 92 7.70 -3.65 -1.47
CA SER A 92 7.76 -5.02 -1.98
C SER A 92 6.89 -5.11 -3.24
N LEU A 93 7.44 -5.59 -4.35
CA LEU A 93 6.71 -5.80 -5.62
C LEU A 93 5.68 -6.97 -5.54
N ASP A 94 5.17 -7.23 -4.34
CA ASP A 94 4.02 -8.09 -4.06
C ASP A 94 2.75 -7.30 -4.38
N LEU A 95 2.45 -7.22 -5.67
CA LEU A 95 1.43 -6.35 -6.24
C LEU A 95 0.22 -7.16 -6.69
N SER A 96 -0.98 -6.67 -6.40
CA SER A 96 -2.22 -7.29 -6.87
C SER A 96 -3.26 -6.23 -7.21
N ALA A 97 -4.10 -6.54 -8.18
CA ALA A 97 -5.32 -5.79 -8.46
C ALA A 97 -6.52 -6.71 -8.23
N SER A 98 -7.55 -6.19 -7.57
CA SER A 98 -8.79 -6.90 -7.27
C SER A 98 -9.96 -6.16 -7.89
N ARG A 99 -10.86 -6.92 -8.50
CA ARG A 99 -12.15 -6.46 -9.00
C ARG A 99 -13.26 -7.08 -8.14
N VAL A 100 -14.08 -6.24 -7.52
CA VAL A 100 -15.19 -6.67 -6.66
C VAL A 100 -16.50 -6.35 -7.37
N LEU A 101 -17.35 -7.37 -7.54
CA LEU A 101 -18.64 -7.20 -8.20
C LEU A 101 -19.73 -6.73 -7.23
N PRO A 102 -20.74 -5.98 -7.70
CA PRO A 102 -21.93 -5.70 -6.91
C PRO A 102 -22.55 -6.99 -6.35
N GLY A 103 -22.80 -7.02 -5.04
CA GLY A 103 -23.37 -8.18 -4.34
C GLY A 103 -22.38 -9.31 -4.04
N GLN A 104 -21.10 -9.17 -4.39
CA GLN A 104 -20.07 -10.14 -4.01
C GLN A 104 -19.83 -10.08 -2.49
N GLN A 105 -19.81 -11.24 -1.83
CA GLN A 105 -19.52 -11.29 -0.39
C GLN A 105 -18.09 -10.83 -0.09
N GLY A 106 -17.96 -10.08 1.00
CA GLY A 106 -16.66 -9.65 1.53
C GLY A 106 -15.76 -10.83 1.89
N ARG A 107 -14.45 -10.57 1.88
CA ARG A 107 -13.46 -11.57 2.31
C ARG A 107 -13.47 -11.68 3.85
N PRO A 108 -13.20 -12.87 4.42
CA PRO A 108 -13.08 -13.01 5.87
C PRO A 108 -11.95 -12.13 6.41
N CYS A 109 -12.13 -11.64 7.63
CA CYS A 109 -11.10 -10.87 8.34
C CYS A 109 -9.84 -11.73 8.49
N ARG A 110 -8.71 -11.23 7.98
CA ARG A 110 -7.41 -11.89 8.05
C ARG A 110 -6.30 -10.85 8.14
N ARG A 111 -5.20 -11.20 8.80
CA ARG A 111 -3.93 -10.47 8.66
C ARG A 111 -3.28 -10.91 7.35
N GLU A 112 -2.76 -9.97 6.56
CA GLU A 112 -2.09 -10.31 5.30
C GLU A 112 -0.85 -11.17 5.51
N ARG A 113 -0.11 -10.90 6.59
CA ARG A 113 1.04 -11.69 7.01
C ARG A 113 0.79 -12.22 8.43
N PRO A 114 1.13 -13.49 8.71
CA PRO A 114 1.20 -13.97 10.08
C PRO A 114 2.29 -13.21 10.82
N VAL A 115 2.10 -13.07 12.13
CA VAL A 115 2.93 -12.31 13.07
C VAL A 115 4.43 -12.71 13.06
N ALA A 116 4.76 -13.88 12.52
CA ALA A 116 6.14 -14.37 12.40
C ALA A 116 6.82 -14.11 11.04
N GLY A 117 6.16 -13.40 10.11
CA GLY A 117 6.65 -13.22 8.74
C GLY A 117 6.74 -14.55 7.97
N PHE A 118 6.97 -14.48 6.66
CA PHE A 118 7.27 -15.66 5.85
C PHE A 118 8.79 -15.85 5.83
N ASN A 119 9.39 -16.16 6.98
CA ASN A 119 10.83 -16.39 7.04
C ASN A 119 11.10 -17.87 6.78
N ALA A 120 11.29 -18.25 5.51
CA ALA A 120 11.62 -19.63 5.13
C ALA A 120 12.95 -20.11 5.75
N ALA A 121 13.81 -19.19 6.22
CA ALA A 121 15.03 -19.49 6.96
C ALA A 121 14.84 -19.54 8.49
N ALA A 122 13.68 -19.13 9.03
CA ALA A 122 13.37 -19.28 10.44
C ALA A 122 12.88 -20.70 10.72
N HIS A 123 13.81 -21.53 11.16
CA HIS A 123 13.67 -22.94 11.55
C HIS A 123 12.44 -23.29 12.44
N PRO A 124 12.09 -24.60 12.54
CA PRO A 124 10.81 -25.13 13.05
C PRO A 124 10.39 -24.80 14.49
N MET A 125 11.20 -24.10 15.30
CA MET A 125 10.94 -23.92 16.74
C MET A 125 11.56 -22.63 17.35
N GLY A 126 11.73 -21.54 16.59
CA GLY A 126 12.41 -20.34 17.09
C GLY A 126 11.56 -19.08 17.10
N SER A 127 10.99 -18.73 18.26
CA SER A 127 10.29 -17.48 18.61
C SER A 127 9.12 -17.04 17.70
N ARG A 128 7.91 -17.53 18.03
CA ARG A 128 6.63 -17.04 17.51
C ARG A 128 6.15 -15.78 18.26
N THR A 129 7.07 -14.89 18.63
CA THR A 129 6.70 -13.68 19.38
C THR A 129 6.14 -12.63 18.42
N SER A 130 5.19 -11.84 18.94
CA SER A 130 4.61 -10.68 18.24
C SER A 130 5.65 -9.76 17.63
N ASP A 131 6.78 -9.67 18.31
CA ASP A 131 7.76 -8.61 18.14
C ASP A 131 8.63 -8.82 16.90
N ALA A 132 8.71 -10.05 16.36
CA ALA A 132 9.43 -10.33 15.10
C ALA A 132 8.78 -9.66 13.87
N GLY A 133 7.51 -9.27 13.98
CA GLY A 133 6.77 -8.54 12.95
C GLY A 133 6.99 -7.03 12.96
N PHE A 134 7.73 -6.50 13.93
CA PHE A 134 7.91 -5.06 14.15
C PHE A 134 9.39 -4.69 14.25
N GLN A 135 9.68 -3.43 13.93
CA GLN A 135 10.96 -2.78 14.15
C GLN A 135 11.10 -2.39 15.63
N GLY A 136 12.33 -2.08 16.07
CA GLY A 136 12.60 -1.70 17.46
C GLY A 136 11.88 -0.44 17.96
N ASP A 137 11.29 0.35 17.05
CA ASP A 137 10.50 1.55 17.33
C ASP A 137 8.98 1.31 17.22
N GLY A 138 8.55 0.06 17.07
CA GLY A 138 7.14 -0.35 16.99
C GLY A 138 6.49 -0.22 15.62
N VAL A 139 7.22 0.23 14.58
CA VAL A 139 6.70 0.25 13.20
C VAL A 139 6.69 -1.17 12.62
N PRO A 140 5.66 -1.60 11.88
CA PRO A 140 5.63 -2.95 11.32
C PRO A 140 6.73 -3.16 10.25
N ASN A 141 7.28 -4.37 10.20
CA ASN A 141 8.25 -4.79 9.17
C ASN A 141 7.59 -4.94 7.78
N PHE A 142 6.27 -5.00 7.73
CA PHE A 142 5.48 -5.11 6.51
C PHE A 142 4.20 -4.31 6.65
N ALA A 143 3.86 -3.52 5.63
CA ALA A 143 2.60 -2.81 5.55
C ALA A 143 2.02 -2.98 4.14
N SER A 144 0.70 -3.17 4.08
CA SER A 144 -0.05 -3.20 2.83
C SER A 144 -0.57 -1.81 2.49
N CYS A 145 -0.40 -1.37 1.25
CA CYS A 145 -1.01 -0.14 0.75
C CYS A 145 -2.19 -0.51 -0.16
N TRP A 146 -3.35 0.09 0.11
CA TRP A 146 -4.55 -0.08 -0.69
C TRP A 146 -4.86 1.25 -1.38
N ILE A 147 -4.91 1.23 -2.71
CA ILE A 147 -5.23 2.41 -3.51
C ILE A 147 -6.54 2.11 -4.24
N PRO A 148 -7.65 2.77 -3.84
CA PRO A 148 -8.91 2.63 -4.57
C PRO A 148 -8.76 3.30 -5.95
N LEU A 149 -9.08 2.55 -7.01
CA LEU A 149 -9.09 3.09 -8.40
C LEU A 149 -10.44 3.71 -8.77
N VAL A 150 -11.47 3.38 -8.01
CA VAL A 150 -12.85 3.89 -8.08
C VAL A 150 -13.32 4.17 -6.66
N ASP A 151 -14.44 4.87 -6.51
CA ASP A 151 -15.05 5.08 -5.19
C ASP A 151 -15.30 3.73 -4.49
N ALA A 152 -14.89 3.65 -3.23
CA ALA A 152 -15.03 2.47 -2.38
C ALA A 152 -15.94 2.82 -1.19
N PRO A 153 -17.27 2.89 -1.41
CA PRO A 153 -18.20 3.27 -0.37
C PRO A 153 -18.45 2.09 0.60
N PRO A 154 -19.04 2.32 1.78
CA PRO A 154 -19.16 1.30 2.82
C PRO A 154 -20.19 0.18 2.53
N GLU A 155 -21.06 0.35 1.54
CA GLU A 155 -22.18 -0.56 1.18
C GLU A 155 -21.81 -1.85 0.43
#